data_AF-A0A8T5EKV7-F1
#
_entry.id   AF-A0A8T5EKV7-F1
#
_cell.length_a   1.000
_cell.length_b   1.000
_cell.length_c   1.000
_cell.angle_alpha   90.00
_cell.angle_beta   90.00
_cell.angle_gamma   90.00
#
_symmetry.space_group_name_H-M   'P 1'
#
loop_
_entity.id
_entity.type
_entity.pdbx_description
1 polymer ?
#
loop_
_entity_poly.entity_id
_entity_poly.type
_entity_poly.pdbx_seq_one_letter_code
_entity_poly.pdbx_strand_id
1 'polypeptide(L)'
;MVFDSQLLWFLALGAFAFITVMAIKPFHAYLMSKGCENMVAVYYNRKVAHMVAGGVPLILCPIVFTDPIYPLLGGLLGAAGLAAAHMTDRRLWWMQTEQNMNDATFAFMLGISVFALWHYLDDAWLAILPALFMAYGDGVTGIIRNKMFAKRTKSAWGNLGMAILCIPLGYLIGKNADPSIPLWGALSGALASFVERYEFGPIDDNVLIVIASSIVIAAGVHLGPLL
;
A
#
# COMPACT_ATOMS: atom_id res chain seq x y z
N MET A 1 2.71 -29.66 20.01
CA MET A 1 1.86 -28.67 19.31
C MET A 1 2.53 -28.36 18.00
N VAL A 2 1.94 -28.78 16.88
CA VAL A 2 2.35 -28.30 15.55
C VAL A 2 1.72 -26.92 15.43
N PHE A 3 2.53 -25.86 15.42
CA PHE A 3 2.00 -24.53 15.15
C PHE A 3 1.40 -24.53 13.74
N ASP A 4 0.23 -23.91 13.59
CA ASP A 4 -0.32 -23.66 12.26
C ASP A 4 0.67 -22.83 11.45
N SER A 5 1.04 -23.32 10.27
CA SER A 5 1.97 -22.67 9.37
C SER A 5 1.54 -21.24 9.02
N GLN A 6 0.24 -20.97 8.92
CA GLN A 6 -0.27 -19.62 8.67
C GLN A 6 -0.02 -18.69 9.85
N LEU A 7 -0.22 -19.17 11.09
CA LEU A 7 0.10 -18.38 12.28
C LEU A 7 1.61 -18.04 12.34
N LEU A 8 2.49 -18.97 11.97
CA LEU A 8 3.92 -18.70 11.89
C LEU A 8 4.25 -17.64 10.84
N TRP A 9 3.65 -17.73 9.65
CA TRP A 9 3.80 -16.70 8.61
C TRP A 9 3.26 -15.35 9.04
N PHE A 10 2.11 -15.31 9.71
CA PHE A 10 1.54 -14.09 10.27
C PHE A 10 2.49 -13.41 11.25
N LEU A 11 3.05 -14.17 12.20
CA LEU A 11 4.03 -13.65 13.15
C LEU A 11 5.32 -13.20 12.45
N ALA A 12 5.80 -13.97 11.48
CA ALA A 12 7.01 -13.65 10.72
C ALA A 12 6.86 -12.37 9.89
N LEU A 13 5.75 -12.22 9.16
CA LEU A 13 5.45 -11.03 8.36
C LEU A 13 5.18 -9.81 9.24
N GLY A 14 4.49 -9.98 10.37
CA GLY A 14 4.29 -8.92 11.36
C GLY A 14 5.62 -8.45 11.97
N ALA A 15 6.49 -9.39 12.35
CA ALA A 15 7.84 -9.07 12.84
C ALA A 15 8.68 -8.38 11.75
N PHE A 16 8.63 -8.85 10.51
CA PHE A 16 9.30 -8.23 9.37
C PHE A 16 8.86 -6.78 9.16
N ALA A 17 7.54 -6.52 9.17
CA ALA A 17 6.99 -5.18 9.01
C ALA A 17 7.44 -4.25 10.16
N PHE A 18 7.34 -4.73 11.40
CA PHE A 18 7.78 -3.99 12.59
C PHE A 18 9.27 -3.67 12.56
N ILE A 19 10.11 -4.68 12.31
CA ILE A 19 11.58 -4.51 12.22
C ILE A 19 11.91 -3.52 11.11
N THR A 20 11.27 -3.62 9.95
CA THR A 20 11.47 -2.68 8.83
C THR A 20 11.18 -1.25 9.26
N VAL A 21 10.00 -1.00 9.86
CA VAL A 21 9.60 0.34 10.34
C VAL A 21 10.61 0.92 11.32
N MET A 22 11.22 0.10 12.18
CA MET A 22 12.24 0.56 13.12
C MET A 22 13.62 0.73 12.45
N ALA A 23 13.96 -0.16 11.52
CA ALA A 23 15.26 -0.22 10.85
C ALA A 23 15.45 0.85 9.77
N ILE A 24 14.40 1.48 9.24
CA ILE A 24 14.55 2.58 8.27
C ILE A 24 15.03 3.90 8.89
N LYS A 25 15.10 4.00 10.22
CA LYS A 25 15.51 5.25 10.91
C LYS A 25 16.86 5.82 10.42
N PRO A 26 17.93 5.03 10.16
CA PRO A 26 19.18 5.57 9.61
C PRO A 26 19.04 6.17 8.21
N PHE A 27 18.04 5.74 7.42
CA PHE A 27 17.77 6.33 6.10
C PHE A 27 17.27 7.77 6.23
N HIS A 28 16.51 8.10 7.28
CA HIS A 28 16.19 9.49 7.65
C HIS A 28 17.46 10.33 7.81
N ALA A 29 18.35 9.87 8.68
CA ALA A 29 19.57 10.59 9.04
C ALA A 29 20.48 10.76 7.82
N TYR A 30 20.55 9.74 6.96
CA TYR A 30 21.26 9.82 5.69
C TYR A 30 20.71 10.94 4.79
N LEU A 31 19.39 11.00 4.56
CA LEU A 31 18.79 12.06 3.75
C LEU A 31 19.04 13.46 4.35
N MET A 32 18.93 13.60 5.67
CA MET A 32 19.25 14.85 6.37
C MET A 32 20.72 15.26 6.16
N SER A 33 21.66 14.31 6.24
CA SER A 33 23.09 14.56 5.98
C SER A 33 23.39 14.97 4.53
N LYS A 34 22.46 14.71 3.61
CA LYS A 34 22.51 15.16 2.21
C LYS A 34 21.81 16.51 1.99
N GLY A 35 21.38 17.18 3.06
CA GLY A 35 20.74 18.49 3.01
C GLY A 35 19.25 18.45 2.70
N CYS A 36 18.59 17.29 2.78
CA CYS A 36 17.13 17.23 2.70
C CYS A 36 16.50 17.89 3.94
N GLU A 37 15.40 18.61 3.75
CA GLU A 37 14.59 19.09 4.87
C GLU A 37 14.00 17.91 5.66
N ASN A 38 13.79 18.10 6.97
CA ASN A 38 13.26 17.06 7.85
C ASN A 38 11.95 16.47 7.33
N MET A 39 11.01 17.31 6.92
CA MET A 39 9.72 16.84 6.40
C MET A 39 9.89 16.00 5.13
N VAL A 40 10.80 16.37 4.23
CA VAL A 40 11.09 15.61 3.01
C VAL A 40 11.69 14.24 3.35
N ALA A 41 12.64 14.19 4.29
CA ALA A 41 13.23 12.94 4.75
C ALA A 41 12.20 12.02 5.41
N VAL A 42 11.28 12.56 6.21
CA VAL A 42 10.16 11.83 6.81
C VAL A 42 9.24 11.25 5.74
N TYR A 43 8.88 12.03 4.72
CA TYR A 43 8.05 11.54 3.63
C TYR A 43 8.72 10.43 2.82
N TYR A 44 10.03 10.55 2.53
CA TYR A 44 10.77 9.49 1.87
C TYR A 44 10.75 8.18 2.67
N ASN A 45 11.05 8.24 3.97
CA ASN A 45 10.97 7.06 4.84
C ASN A 45 9.59 6.43 4.85
N ARG A 46 8.53 7.25 4.94
CA ARG A 46 7.16 6.73 4.91
C ARG A 46 6.88 5.95 3.63
N LYS A 47 7.27 6.48 2.47
CA LYS A 47 7.06 5.79 1.18
C LYS A 47 7.88 4.50 1.09
N VAL A 48 9.10 4.48 1.61
CA VAL A 48 9.89 3.25 1.73
C VAL A 48 9.23 2.25 2.70
N ALA A 49 8.71 2.71 3.84
CA ALA A 49 7.97 1.87 4.78
C ALA A 49 6.73 1.24 4.13
N HIS A 50 5.94 2.02 3.38
CA HIS A 50 4.77 1.51 2.67
C HIS A 50 5.14 0.39 1.69
N MET A 51 6.19 0.59 0.88
CA MET A 51 6.64 -0.40 -0.10
C MET A 51 7.26 -1.65 0.53
N VAL A 52 8.05 -1.48 1.60
CA VAL A 52 8.79 -2.59 2.20
C VAL A 52 7.99 -3.24 3.32
N ALA A 53 7.63 -2.50 4.37
CA ALA A 53 6.91 -3.04 5.52
C ALA A 53 5.46 -3.41 5.20
N GLY A 54 4.79 -2.70 4.28
CA GLY A 54 3.45 -3.03 3.81
C GLY A 54 3.44 -3.91 2.57
N GLY A 55 4.17 -3.50 1.53
CA GLY A 55 4.15 -4.12 0.21
C GLY A 55 4.73 -5.54 0.16
N VAL A 56 5.83 -5.83 0.88
CA VAL A 56 6.42 -7.18 0.86
C VAL A 56 5.49 -8.21 1.52
N PRO A 57 4.94 -7.98 2.74
CA PRO A 57 3.91 -8.87 3.28
C PRO A 57 2.72 -9.05 2.34
N LEU A 58 2.30 -7.98 1.67
CA LEU A 58 1.17 -8.02 0.75
C LEU A 58 1.41 -8.94 -0.46
N ILE A 59 2.61 -8.92 -1.06
CA ILE A 59 2.98 -9.86 -2.14
C ILE A 59 3.04 -11.31 -1.64
N LEU A 60 3.44 -11.51 -0.39
CA LEU A 60 3.52 -12.85 0.20
C LEU A 60 2.15 -13.39 0.63
N CYS A 61 1.15 -12.54 0.88
CA CYS A 61 -0.17 -12.95 1.35
C CYS A 61 -0.81 -14.09 0.51
N PRO A 62 -0.92 -14.00 -0.82
CA PRO A 62 -1.49 -15.08 -1.66
C PRO A 62 -0.69 -16.39 -1.65
N ILE A 63 0.56 -16.34 -1.18
CA ILE A 63 1.48 -17.50 -1.20
C ILE A 63 1.42 -18.25 0.13
N VAL A 64 1.25 -17.52 1.24
CA VAL A 64 1.42 -18.07 2.59
C VAL A 64 0.12 -18.21 3.38
N PHE A 65 -0.95 -17.55 2.94
CA PHE A 65 -2.26 -17.62 3.57
C PHE A 65 -3.31 -18.22 2.63
N THR A 66 -4.22 -18.98 3.22
CA THR A 66 -5.46 -19.41 2.60
C THR A 66 -6.68 -18.72 3.22
N ASP A 67 -6.54 -18.15 4.42
CA ASP A 67 -7.60 -17.43 5.12
C ASP A 67 -7.35 -15.90 5.09
N PRO A 68 -8.28 -15.08 4.56
CA PRO A 68 -8.14 -13.63 4.52
C PRO A 68 -8.13 -12.96 5.91
N ILE A 69 -8.42 -13.69 7.00
CA ILE A 69 -8.34 -13.14 8.35
C ILE A 69 -6.92 -12.68 8.73
N TYR A 70 -5.88 -13.32 8.22
CA TYR A 70 -4.50 -12.97 8.54
C TYR A 70 -4.09 -11.58 8.01
N PRO A 71 -4.30 -11.24 6.72
CA PRO A 71 -4.06 -9.88 6.25
C PRO A 71 -4.96 -8.84 6.94
N LEU A 72 -6.21 -9.19 7.30
CA LEU A 72 -7.07 -8.29 8.09
C LEU A 72 -6.43 -7.94 9.43
N LEU A 73 -6.08 -8.96 10.21
CA LEU A 73 -5.46 -8.76 11.53
C LEU A 73 -4.14 -8.01 11.40
N GLY A 74 -3.34 -8.30 10.38
CA GLY A 74 -2.08 -7.61 10.12
C GLY A 74 -2.30 -6.10 9.89
N GLY A 75 -3.25 -5.74 9.03
CA GLY A 75 -3.59 -4.34 8.78
C GLY A 75 -4.20 -3.63 9.98
N LEU A 76 -5.10 -4.30 10.73
CA LEU A 76 -5.71 -3.72 11.93
C LEU A 76 -4.70 -3.50 13.05
N LEU A 77 -3.81 -4.47 13.32
CA LEU A 77 -2.76 -4.33 14.32
C LEU A 77 -1.74 -3.27 13.91
N GLY A 78 -1.36 -3.22 12.64
CA GLY A 78 -0.48 -2.19 12.09
C GLY A 78 -1.09 -0.80 12.23
N ALA A 79 -2.35 -0.63 11.84
CA ALA A 79 -3.08 0.62 11.99
C ALA A 79 -3.19 1.06 13.45
N ALA A 80 -3.56 0.13 14.34
CA ALA A 80 -3.65 0.40 15.77
C ALA A 80 -2.30 0.80 16.37
N GLY A 81 -1.22 0.12 16.01
CA GLY A 81 0.14 0.44 16.48
C GLY A 81 0.62 1.81 16.00
N LEU A 82 0.42 2.12 14.71
CA LEU A 82 0.78 3.41 14.13
C LEU A 82 -0.07 4.55 14.71
N ALA A 83 -1.38 4.34 14.87
CA ALA A 83 -2.27 5.30 15.49
C ALA A 83 -1.91 5.55 16.96
N ALA A 84 -1.61 4.49 17.72
CA ALA A 84 -1.17 4.60 19.10
C ALA A 84 0.12 5.42 19.23
N ALA A 85 1.08 5.25 18.30
CA ALA A 85 2.30 6.07 18.28
C ALA A 85 2.00 7.57 18.10
N HIS A 86 1.01 7.93 17.28
CA HIS A 86 0.56 9.32 17.15
C HIS A 86 -0.13 9.86 18.41
N MET A 87 -0.93 9.02 19.08
CA MET A 87 -1.77 9.44 20.21
C MET A 87 -1.04 9.45 21.56
N THR A 88 0.13 8.82 21.68
CA THR A 88 0.84 8.62 22.95
C THR A 88 2.14 9.42 23.07
N ASP A 89 2.32 10.47 22.26
CA ASP A 89 3.57 11.25 22.14
C ASP A 89 4.81 10.41 21.79
N ARG A 90 4.62 9.16 21.34
CA ARG A 90 5.69 8.25 20.90
C ARG A 90 5.82 8.22 19.38
N ARG A 91 5.58 9.36 18.74
CA ARG A 91 5.57 9.48 17.29
C ARG A 91 6.90 8.99 16.73
N LEU A 92 6.81 8.14 15.71
CA LEU A 92 7.96 7.63 14.96
C LEU A 92 8.50 8.76 14.06
N TRP A 93 9.22 9.71 14.65
CA TRP A 93 9.63 10.97 14.03
C TRP A 93 10.41 10.82 12.71
N TRP A 94 10.92 9.63 12.40
CA TRP A 94 11.59 9.35 11.14
C TRP A 94 10.62 9.10 9.97
N MET A 95 9.33 8.78 10.21
CA MET A 95 8.34 8.50 9.15
C MET A 95 6.93 9.08 9.40
N GLN A 96 6.61 9.44 10.64
CA GLN A 96 5.33 10.03 11.03
C GLN A 96 5.39 11.56 11.07
N THR A 97 4.26 12.20 10.80
CA THR A 97 4.11 13.66 10.72
C THR A 97 2.99 14.13 11.64
N GLU A 98 3.03 15.38 12.09
CA GLU A 98 1.93 15.99 12.88
C GLU A 98 0.67 16.27 12.07
N GLN A 99 0.84 16.45 10.76
CA GLN A 99 -0.20 16.97 9.87
C GLN A 99 -1.30 15.94 9.54
N ASN A 100 -1.01 14.64 9.68
CA ASN A 100 -1.91 13.56 9.31
C ASN A 100 -1.46 12.22 9.89
N MET A 101 -2.41 11.27 9.91
CA MET A 101 -2.20 9.87 10.31
C MET A 101 -2.31 8.92 9.11
N ASN A 102 -1.93 9.37 7.91
CA ASN A 102 -2.12 8.59 6.67
C ASN A 102 -1.34 7.27 6.68
N ASP A 103 -0.32 7.13 7.52
CA ASP A 103 0.37 5.86 7.74
C ASP A 103 -0.52 4.82 8.45
N ALA A 104 -1.34 5.25 9.41
CA ALA A 104 -2.34 4.38 10.04
C ALA A 104 -3.50 4.08 9.07
N THR A 105 -3.97 5.08 8.33
CA THR A 105 -4.98 4.89 7.26
C THR A 105 -4.49 3.91 6.20
N PHE A 106 -3.21 4.00 5.80
CA PHE A 106 -2.59 3.07 4.87
C PHE A 106 -2.66 1.62 5.37
N ALA A 107 -2.23 1.36 6.61
CA ALA A 107 -2.27 0.03 7.19
C ALA A 107 -3.71 -0.50 7.34
N PHE A 108 -4.64 0.38 7.73
CA PHE A 108 -6.05 0.04 7.84
C PHE A 108 -6.65 -0.33 6.48
N MET A 109 -6.46 0.52 5.47
CA MET A 109 -6.94 0.29 4.11
C MET A 109 -6.34 -0.95 3.49
N LEU A 110 -5.06 -1.25 3.77
CA LEU A 110 -4.42 -2.49 3.33
C LEU A 110 -5.17 -3.71 3.88
N GLY A 111 -5.37 -3.80 5.20
CA GLY A 111 -6.02 -4.97 5.81
C GLY A 111 -7.48 -5.13 5.40
N ILE A 112 -8.27 -4.06 5.48
CA ILE A 112 -9.72 -4.14 5.23
C ILE A 112 -10.03 -4.40 3.75
N SER A 113 -9.27 -3.81 2.82
CA SER A 113 -9.54 -3.98 1.39
C SER A 113 -9.16 -5.37 0.90
N VAL A 114 -8.01 -5.89 1.33
CA VAL A 114 -7.59 -7.26 1.01
C VAL A 114 -8.62 -8.24 1.56
N PHE A 115 -9.04 -8.09 2.81
CA PHE A 115 -10.06 -8.96 3.40
C PHE A 115 -11.38 -8.91 2.62
N ALA A 116 -11.90 -7.70 2.38
CA ALA A 116 -13.18 -7.52 1.71
C ALA A 116 -13.16 -8.07 0.28
N LEU A 117 -12.11 -7.80 -0.49
CA LEU A 117 -11.99 -8.28 -1.85
C LEU A 117 -11.73 -9.78 -1.91
N TRP A 118 -10.88 -10.31 -1.04
CA TRP A 118 -10.59 -11.74 -1.06
C TRP A 118 -11.85 -12.54 -0.70
N HIS A 119 -12.59 -12.11 0.31
CA HIS A 119 -13.87 -12.73 0.65
C HIS A 119 -14.90 -12.63 -0.47
N TYR A 120 -14.88 -11.54 -1.25
CA TYR A 120 -15.84 -11.29 -2.32
C TYR A 120 -15.50 -11.99 -3.64
N LEU A 121 -14.23 -12.00 -4.02
CA LEU A 121 -13.72 -12.50 -5.30
C LEU A 121 -13.28 -13.96 -5.23
N ASP A 122 -13.03 -14.48 -4.03
CA ASP A 122 -12.43 -15.79 -3.78
C ASP A 122 -11.05 -16.00 -4.45
N ASP A 123 -10.36 -14.89 -4.80
CA ASP A 123 -9.02 -14.89 -5.39
C ASP A 123 -8.10 -13.90 -4.65
N ALA A 124 -7.04 -14.45 -4.07
CA ALA A 124 -6.07 -13.71 -3.27
C ALA A 124 -5.25 -12.70 -4.09
N TRP A 125 -4.93 -13.05 -5.34
CA TRP A 125 -4.08 -12.23 -6.20
C TRP A 125 -4.82 -10.99 -6.69
N LEU A 126 -6.09 -11.13 -7.08
CA LEU A 126 -6.96 -10.00 -7.40
C LEU A 126 -7.23 -9.14 -6.17
N ALA A 127 -7.41 -9.76 -5.00
CA ALA A 127 -7.72 -9.05 -3.77
C ALA A 127 -6.60 -8.13 -3.29
N ILE A 128 -5.34 -8.51 -3.49
CA ILE A 128 -4.21 -7.65 -3.10
C ILE A 128 -3.93 -6.51 -4.09
N LEU A 129 -4.50 -6.54 -5.30
CA LEU A 129 -4.11 -5.64 -6.38
C LEU A 129 -4.34 -4.16 -6.04
N PRO A 130 -5.51 -3.73 -5.51
CA PRO A 130 -5.71 -2.34 -5.10
C PRO A 130 -4.74 -1.89 -4.00
N ALA A 131 -4.47 -2.77 -3.03
CA ALA A 131 -3.52 -2.49 -1.96
C ALA A 131 -2.07 -2.43 -2.48
N LEU A 132 -1.71 -3.17 -3.54
CA LEU A 132 -0.40 -3.08 -4.20
C LEU A 132 -0.23 -1.75 -4.93
N PHE A 133 -1.28 -1.25 -5.58
CA PHE A 133 -1.25 0.07 -6.22
C PHE A 133 -1.06 1.18 -5.18
N MET A 134 -1.69 1.06 -4.02
CA MET A 134 -1.45 1.96 -2.89
C MET A 134 -0.02 1.82 -2.33
N ALA A 135 0.46 0.62 -2.05
CA ALA A 135 1.77 0.40 -1.43
C ALA A 135 2.94 0.82 -2.34
N TYR A 136 2.91 0.38 -3.60
CA TYR A 136 4.00 0.62 -4.56
C TYR A 136 3.73 1.78 -5.50
N GLY A 137 2.51 1.91 -6.02
CA GLY A 137 2.16 3.00 -6.93
C GLY A 137 2.30 4.38 -6.29
N ASP A 138 1.64 4.59 -5.15
CA ASP A 138 1.78 5.83 -4.37
C ASP A 138 3.18 5.94 -3.69
N GLY A 139 3.85 4.83 -3.43
CA GLY A 139 5.28 4.79 -3.11
C GLY A 139 6.14 5.48 -4.18
N VAL A 140 5.96 5.08 -5.44
CA VAL A 140 6.66 5.62 -6.62
C VAL A 140 6.29 7.10 -6.85
N THR A 141 5.00 7.48 -6.74
CA THR A 141 4.62 8.90 -6.88
C THR A 141 5.36 9.75 -5.86
N GLY A 142 5.38 9.31 -4.60
CA GLY A 142 6.04 10.03 -3.51
C GLY A 142 7.55 10.18 -3.72
N ILE A 143 8.24 9.16 -4.22
CA ILE A 143 9.67 9.22 -4.53
C ILE A 143 9.96 10.22 -5.65
N ILE A 144 9.20 10.15 -6.75
CA ILE A 144 9.37 11.04 -7.91
C ILE A 144 9.09 12.49 -7.49
N ARG A 145 7.99 12.73 -6.78
CA ARG A 145 7.57 14.06 -6.35
C ARG A 145 8.58 14.68 -5.39
N ASN A 146 9.07 13.94 -4.40
CA ASN A 146 10.08 14.45 -3.49
C ASN A 146 11.40 14.76 -4.21
N LYS A 147 11.80 13.94 -5.20
CA LYS A 147 13.03 14.18 -5.97
C LYS A 147 12.92 15.43 -6.84
N MET A 148 11.75 15.67 -7.41
CA MET A 148 11.53 16.77 -8.35
C MET A 148 11.24 18.11 -7.65
N PHE A 149 10.52 18.09 -6.53
CA PHE A 149 9.97 19.31 -5.93
C PHE A 149 10.39 19.55 -4.48
N ALA A 150 10.92 18.54 -3.78
CA ALA A 150 11.31 18.61 -2.37
C ALA A 150 10.26 19.24 -1.44
N LYS A 151 8.98 19.14 -1.80
CA LYS A 151 7.83 19.62 -1.00
C LYS A 151 6.59 18.81 -1.33
N ARG A 152 5.59 18.84 -0.45
CA ARG A 152 4.30 18.18 -0.68
C ARG A 152 3.54 18.88 -1.80
N THR A 153 3.65 18.35 -3.02
CA THR A 153 2.87 18.80 -4.19
C THR A 153 2.42 17.60 -5.00
N LYS A 154 1.19 17.60 -5.51
CA LYS A 154 0.76 16.61 -6.53
C LYS A 154 1.41 16.96 -7.86
N SER A 155 1.64 15.96 -8.73
CA SER A 155 2.37 16.18 -9.99
C SER A 155 2.05 15.11 -11.02
N ALA A 156 1.91 15.54 -12.28
CA ALA A 156 1.76 14.65 -13.41
C ALA A 156 2.92 13.66 -13.59
N TRP A 157 4.13 14.03 -13.20
CA TRP A 157 5.27 13.12 -13.20
C TRP A 157 5.11 11.98 -12.20
N GLY A 158 4.46 12.26 -11.05
CA GLY A 158 4.08 11.23 -10.09
C GLY A 158 3.07 10.26 -10.70
N ASN A 159 1.95 10.77 -11.24
CA ASN A 159 0.92 9.93 -11.86
C ASN A 159 1.47 9.09 -13.03
N LEU A 160 2.37 9.65 -13.84
CA LEU A 160 3.04 8.91 -14.92
C LEU A 160 3.90 7.76 -14.37
N GLY A 161 4.68 8.01 -13.31
CA GLY A 161 5.47 6.97 -12.66
C GLY A 161 4.59 5.86 -12.06
N MET A 162 3.48 6.23 -11.44
CA MET A 162 2.48 5.26 -10.96
C MET A 162 1.89 4.46 -12.11
N ALA A 163 1.52 5.10 -13.23
CA ALA A 163 0.94 4.41 -14.39
C ALA A 163 1.91 3.41 -15.01
N ILE A 164 3.19 3.77 -15.15
CA ILE A 164 4.25 2.90 -15.65
C ILE A 164 4.39 1.64 -14.80
N LEU A 165 4.12 1.72 -13.49
CA LEU A 165 4.18 0.58 -12.58
C LEU A 165 2.85 -0.18 -12.52
N CYS A 166 1.75 0.51 -12.21
CA CYS A 166 0.46 -0.07 -11.89
C CYS A 166 -0.24 -0.68 -13.10
N ILE A 167 -0.09 -0.12 -14.30
CA ILE A 167 -0.74 -0.67 -15.50
C ILE A 167 -0.15 -2.05 -15.86
N PRO A 168 1.19 -2.21 -16.00
CA PRO A 168 1.76 -3.53 -16.26
C PRO A 168 1.54 -4.50 -15.11
N LEU A 169 1.68 -4.04 -13.86
CA LEU A 169 1.43 -4.88 -12.68
C LEU A 169 0.00 -5.43 -12.68
N GLY A 170 -0.98 -4.55 -12.91
CA GLY A 170 -2.40 -4.91 -13.00
C GLY A 170 -2.68 -5.89 -14.12
N TYR A 171 -2.10 -5.67 -15.30
CA TYR A 171 -2.22 -6.60 -16.42
C TYR A 171 -1.64 -7.99 -16.08
N LEU A 172 -0.43 -8.03 -15.51
CA LEU A 172 0.28 -9.28 -15.22
C LEU A 172 -0.44 -10.09 -14.15
N ILE A 173 -0.84 -9.47 -13.04
CA ILE A 173 -1.58 -10.18 -11.98
C ILE A 173 -2.97 -10.57 -12.50
N GLY A 174 -3.70 -9.65 -13.13
CA GLY A 174 -5.02 -9.94 -13.70
C GLY A 174 -5.00 -11.05 -14.75
N LYS A 175 -3.90 -11.21 -15.51
CA LYS A 175 -3.73 -12.33 -16.45
C LYS A 175 -3.59 -13.68 -15.74
N ASN A 176 -2.88 -13.72 -14.61
CA ASN A 176 -2.53 -14.97 -13.92
C ASN A 176 -3.49 -15.35 -12.79
N ALA A 177 -4.45 -14.50 -12.47
CA ALA A 177 -5.49 -14.78 -11.49
C ALA A 177 -6.69 -15.55 -12.09
N ASP A 178 -7.58 -16.05 -11.23
CA ASP A 178 -8.82 -16.72 -11.63
C ASP A 178 -10.04 -15.94 -11.07
N PRO A 179 -10.93 -15.36 -11.90
CA PRO A 179 -10.89 -15.37 -13.36
C PRO A 179 -9.78 -14.47 -13.94
N SER A 180 -9.30 -14.84 -15.13
CA SER A 180 -8.32 -14.03 -15.86
C SER A 180 -8.96 -12.75 -16.39
N ILE A 181 -8.56 -11.60 -15.84
CA ILE A 181 -9.10 -10.26 -16.15
C ILE A 181 -7.99 -9.23 -16.46
N PRO A 182 -7.06 -9.51 -17.41
CA PRO A 182 -5.87 -8.69 -17.62
C PRO A 182 -6.18 -7.22 -17.97
N LEU A 183 -7.18 -6.97 -18.82
CA LEU A 183 -7.55 -5.61 -19.21
C LEU A 183 -8.20 -4.84 -18.06
N TRP A 184 -9.00 -5.49 -17.22
CA TRP A 184 -9.56 -4.88 -16.01
C TRP A 184 -8.47 -4.57 -14.98
N GLY A 185 -7.49 -5.46 -14.83
CA GLY A 185 -6.31 -5.21 -14.00
C GLY A 185 -5.53 -3.98 -14.48
N ALA A 186 -5.29 -3.86 -15.79
CA ALA A 186 -4.64 -2.71 -16.40
C ALA A 186 -5.45 -1.41 -16.22
N LEU A 187 -6.77 -1.45 -16.45
CA LEU A 187 -7.68 -0.31 -16.25
C LEU A 187 -7.73 0.12 -14.80
N SER A 188 -7.72 -0.83 -13.86
CA SER A 188 -7.68 -0.56 -12.43
C SER A 188 -6.40 0.19 -12.07
N GLY A 189 -5.23 -0.25 -12.57
CA GLY A 189 -3.97 0.45 -12.38
C GLY A 189 -3.91 1.83 -13.02
N ALA A 190 -4.55 2.02 -14.19
CA ALA A 190 -4.68 3.31 -14.84
C ALA A 190 -5.56 4.27 -14.02
N LEU A 191 -6.71 3.79 -13.54
CA LEU A 191 -7.60 4.57 -12.70
C LEU A 191 -6.93 4.94 -11.38
N ALA A 192 -6.25 3.99 -10.72
CA ALA A 192 -5.45 4.24 -9.52
C ALA A 192 -4.47 5.41 -9.72
N SER A 193 -3.77 5.38 -10.86
CA SER A 193 -2.80 6.40 -11.24
C SER A 193 -3.44 7.75 -11.52
N PHE A 194 -4.64 7.77 -12.09
CA PHE A 194 -5.40 9.00 -12.32
C PHE A 194 -5.92 9.60 -11.01
N VAL A 195 -6.49 8.76 -10.13
CA VAL A 195 -7.14 9.24 -8.91
C VAL A 195 -6.16 9.70 -7.84
N GLU A 196 -4.91 9.21 -7.84
CA GLU A 196 -3.86 9.64 -6.89
C GLU A 196 -3.70 11.17 -6.85
N ARG A 197 -3.98 11.87 -7.95
CA ARG A 197 -3.86 13.34 -8.00
C ARG A 197 -4.84 14.06 -7.07
N TYR A 198 -5.96 13.44 -6.73
CA TYR A 198 -7.04 14.09 -5.98
C TYR A 198 -6.93 13.81 -4.48
N GLU A 199 -7.27 14.82 -3.68
CA GLU A 199 -7.45 14.72 -2.23
C GLU A 199 -8.81 15.35 -1.91
N PHE A 200 -9.70 14.63 -1.22
CA PHE A 200 -11.06 15.08 -0.93
C PHE A 200 -11.25 15.30 0.56
N GLY A 201 -10.87 16.49 1.05
CA GLY A 201 -11.03 16.86 2.46
C GLY A 201 -10.30 15.88 3.38
N PRO A 202 -11.00 15.16 4.29
CA PRO A 202 -10.37 14.21 5.21
C PRO A 202 -9.99 12.87 4.55
N ILE A 203 -10.42 12.61 3.31
CA ILE A 203 -10.12 11.37 2.59
C ILE A 203 -8.76 11.53 1.90
N ASP A 204 -7.80 10.71 2.33
CA ASP A 204 -6.47 10.67 1.73
C ASP A 204 -6.42 9.85 0.43
N ASP A 205 -5.28 9.90 -0.23
CA ASP A 205 -5.01 9.17 -1.47
C ASP A 205 -5.01 7.65 -1.29
N ASN A 206 -4.64 7.13 -0.11
CA ASN A 206 -4.69 5.69 0.19
C ASN A 206 -6.11 5.15 0.03
N VAL A 207 -7.08 5.84 0.64
CA VAL A 207 -8.49 5.44 0.58
C VAL A 207 -9.01 5.53 -0.86
N LEU A 208 -8.73 6.62 -1.56
CA LEU A 208 -9.23 6.86 -2.91
C LEU A 208 -8.66 5.87 -3.93
N ILE A 209 -7.35 5.60 -3.87
CA ILE A 209 -6.67 4.62 -4.74
C ILE A 209 -7.29 3.25 -4.53
N VAL A 210 -7.41 2.81 -3.28
CA VAL A 210 -7.93 1.48 -2.96
C VAL A 210 -9.37 1.34 -3.41
N ILE A 211 -10.27 2.25 -3.02
CA ILE A 211 -11.70 2.15 -3.37
C ILE A 211 -11.90 2.17 -4.89
N ALA A 212 -11.29 3.12 -5.60
CA ALA A 212 -11.45 3.24 -7.05
C ALA A 212 -10.95 1.98 -7.77
N SER A 213 -9.80 1.46 -7.36
CA SER A 213 -9.20 0.26 -7.96
C SER A 213 -10.00 -1.00 -7.65
N SER A 214 -10.49 -1.14 -6.41
CA SER A 214 -11.35 -2.24 -5.96
C SER A 214 -12.63 -2.34 -6.78
N ILE A 215 -13.29 -1.19 -7.06
CA ILE A 215 -14.51 -1.15 -7.87
C ILE A 215 -14.24 -1.69 -9.29
N VAL A 216 -13.13 -1.30 -9.90
CA VAL A 216 -12.78 -1.76 -11.26
C VAL A 216 -12.48 -3.26 -11.29
N ILE A 217 -11.79 -3.79 -10.27
CA ILE A 217 -11.52 -5.23 -10.18
C ILE A 217 -12.80 -6.03 -9.97
N ALA A 218 -13.65 -5.60 -9.03
CA ALA A 218 -14.96 -6.21 -8.80
C ALA A 218 -15.81 -6.19 -10.09
N ALA A 219 -15.86 -5.05 -10.78
CA ALA A 219 -16.57 -4.95 -12.06
C ALA A 219 -16.01 -5.94 -13.09
N GLY A 220 -14.69 -6.12 -13.15
CA GLY A 220 -14.07 -7.07 -14.08
C GLY A 220 -14.45 -8.52 -13.84
N VAL A 221 -14.53 -8.94 -12.57
CA VAL A 221 -14.97 -10.29 -12.22
C VAL A 221 -16.46 -10.49 -12.54
N HIS A 222 -17.31 -9.48 -12.35
CA HIS A 222 -18.75 -9.60 -12.60
C HIS A 222 -19.17 -9.45 -14.06
N LEU A 223 -18.53 -8.55 -14.80
CA LEU A 223 -18.89 -8.26 -16.19
C LEU A 223 -18.20 -9.20 -17.17
N GLY A 224 -17.17 -9.93 -16.72
CA GLY A 224 -16.37 -10.82 -17.55
C GLY A 224 -15.31 -10.09 -18.38
N PRO A 225 -14.54 -10.82 -19.20
CA PRO A 225 -13.47 -10.25 -20.02
C PRO A 225 -13.95 -9.17 -20.99
N LEU A 226 -13.13 -8.13 -21.20
CA LEU A 226 -13.42 -7.06 -22.15
C LEU A 226 -13.18 -7.46 -23.62
N LEU A 227 -12.58 -8.62 -23.87
CA LEU A 227 -12.31 -9.23 -25.16
C LEU A 227 -12.37 -10.76 -25.06
#